data_AF-A0A2D4NLK0-F1
#
_entry.id   AF-A0A2D4NLK0-F1
#
_cell.length_a   1.000
_cell.length_b   1.000
_cell.length_c   1.000
_cell.angle_alpha   90.00
_cell.angle_beta   90.00
_cell.angle_gamma   90.00
#
_symmetry.space_group_name_H-M   'P 1'
#
loop_
_entity.id
_entity.type
_entity.pdbx_description
1 polymer ?
#
loop_
_entity_poly.entity_id
_entity_poly.type
_entity_poly.pdbx_seq_one_letter_code
_entity_poly.pdbx_strand_id
1 'polypeptide(L)'
;MGTIFTNFSFSFPRINVLANNLFPCVQYPVPTGTPLISPYIAWDHSQIWDVPKPEDFPTGSGGSGAATVYNIDVNPESPEHYLMGHCIDGRVLYPATGYLVLAWRTLARSLGTTIEELPIVFEDVTIHQATILPKKGLTQLEVRLMPASQCFE
;
A
#
# COMPACT_ATOMS: atom_id res chain seq x y z
N MET A 1 -9.89 -13.08 -9.54
CA MET A 1 -11.25 -12.53 -9.47
C MET A 1 -11.93 -13.21 -8.27
N GLY A 2 -11.91 -12.56 -7.11
CA GLY A 2 -12.45 -13.12 -5.88
C GLY A 2 -12.51 -12.03 -4.85
N THR A 3 -13.72 -11.60 -4.49
CA THR A 3 -13.95 -10.56 -3.49
C THR A 3 -14.98 -11.08 -2.51
N ILE A 4 -14.60 -11.07 -1.23
CA ILE A 4 -15.42 -11.42 -0.07
C ILE A 4 -16.19 -10.15 0.36
N PHE A 5 -17.42 -10.38 0.83
CA PHE A 5 -18.50 -9.47 1.24
C PHE A 5 -18.07 -8.28 2.15
N THR A 6 -18.74 -7.12 2.22
CA THR A 6 -20.13 -6.92 2.68
C THR A 6 -20.57 -5.44 2.51
N ASN A 7 -21.82 -5.21 2.07
CA ASN A 7 -22.87 -4.39 2.73
C ASN A 7 -23.98 -4.01 1.74
N PHE A 8 -25.17 -4.61 1.89
CA PHE A 8 -26.34 -4.35 1.03
C PHE A 8 -27.12 -3.12 1.51
N SER A 9 -27.44 -2.20 0.60
CA SER A 9 -28.44 -1.15 0.82
C SER A 9 -29.52 -1.26 -0.25
N PHE A 10 -30.73 -1.64 0.15
CA PHE A 10 -31.95 -1.41 -0.62
C PHE A 10 -32.80 -0.41 0.18
N SER A 11 -33.05 0.78 -0.40
CA SER A 11 -33.93 1.78 0.19
C SER A 11 -35.38 1.38 -0.06
N PHE A 12 -35.94 0.64 0.89
CA PHE A 12 -37.35 0.77 1.27
C PHE A 12 -37.38 1.64 2.55
N PRO A 13 -38.49 2.34 2.86
CA PRO A 13 -38.64 2.96 4.18
C PRO A 13 -38.31 1.91 5.25
N ARG A 14 -37.74 2.34 6.37
CA ARG A 14 -37.06 1.59 7.45
C ARG A 14 -37.84 0.43 8.11
N ILE A 15 -38.93 -0.02 7.51
CA ILE A 15 -39.88 -1.04 7.95
C ILE A 15 -39.74 -2.25 7.00
N ASN A 16 -39.41 -3.40 7.57
CA ASN A 16 -39.34 -4.67 6.84
C ASN A 16 -40.74 -5.29 6.76
N VAL A 17 -41.38 -5.25 5.60
CA VAL A 17 -42.67 -5.91 5.34
C VAL A 17 -42.47 -7.00 4.28
N LEU A 18 -42.83 -8.24 4.62
CA LEU A 18 -42.75 -9.38 3.71
C LEU A 18 -44.08 -9.55 2.94
N ALA A 19 -44.19 -8.84 1.82
CA ALA A 19 -45.38 -8.87 0.95
C ALA A 19 -45.69 -10.26 0.35
N ASN A 20 -44.72 -11.17 0.33
CA ASN A 20 -44.87 -12.52 -0.22
C ASN A 20 -45.96 -13.35 0.51
N ASN A 21 -46.29 -13.01 1.76
CA ASN A 21 -47.31 -13.72 2.55
C ASN A 21 -48.75 -13.31 2.18
N LEU A 22 -48.92 -12.28 1.34
CA LEU A 22 -50.24 -11.82 0.89
C LEU A 22 -50.76 -12.58 -0.32
N PHE A 23 -49.91 -13.41 -0.96
CA PHE A 23 -50.22 -14.16 -2.17
C PHE A 23 -50.05 -15.67 -1.94
N PRO A 24 -50.62 -16.53 -2.81
CA PRO A 24 -50.37 -17.95 -2.76
C PRO A 24 -48.88 -18.30 -2.81
N CYS A 25 -48.50 -19.40 -2.15
CA CYS A 25 -47.11 -19.81 -2.03
C CYS A 25 -46.48 -20.06 -3.40
N VAL A 26 -45.28 -19.49 -3.62
CA VAL A 26 -44.47 -19.74 -4.81
C VAL A 26 -43.82 -21.11 -4.71
N GLN A 27 -43.90 -21.91 -5.77
CA GLN A 27 -43.25 -23.22 -5.85
C GLN A 27 -41.78 -23.05 -6.25
N TYR A 28 -40.90 -23.66 -5.47
CA TYR A 28 -39.46 -23.70 -5.71
C TYR A 28 -39.04 -25.12 -6.12
N PRO A 29 -38.00 -25.30 -6.97
CA PRO A 29 -37.13 -24.26 -7.54
C PRO A 29 -37.83 -23.41 -8.61
N VAL A 30 -37.30 -22.21 -8.86
CA VAL A 30 -37.82 -21.34 -9.92
C VAL A 30 -37.59 -21.98 -11.30
N PRO A 31 -38.46 -21.72 -12.29
CA PRO A 31 -38.30 -22.24 -13.65
C PRO A 31 -36.99 -21.84 -14.31
N THR A 32 -36.53 -22.64 -15.26
CA THR A 32 -35.43 -22.28 -16.17
C THR A 32 -35.84 -21.06 -17.00
N GLY A 33 -34.92 -20.12 -17.19
CA GLY A 33 -35.21 -18.85 -17.87
C GLY A 33 -35.74 -17.73 -16.96
N THR A 34 -35.88 -17.97 -15.65
CA THR A 34 -36.10 -16.91 -14.67
C THR A 34 -34.94 -15.88 -14.77
N PRO A 35 -35.23 -14.56 -14.89
CA PRO A 35 -34.20 -13.55 -15.03
C PRO A 35 -33.17 -13.58 -13.89
N LEU A 36 -31.91 -13.34 -14.23
CA LEU A 36 -30.84 -13.19 -13.24
C LEU A 36 -31.07 -11.92 -12.41
N ILE A 37 -30.88 -12.02 -11.10
CA ILE A 37 -30.95 -10.86 -10.20
C ILE A 37 -29.62 -10.09 -10.22
N SER A 38 -28.48 -10.77 -10.42
CA SER A 38 -27.14 -10.18 -10.30
C SER A 38 -26.88 -8.94 -11.16
N PRO A 39 -27.37 -8.80 -12.41
CA PRO A 39 -27.07 -7.63 -13.24
C PRO A 39 -27.76 -6.34 -12.76
N TYR A 40 -28.78 -6.47 -11.91
CA TYR A 40 -29.58 -5.35 -11.41
C TYR A 40 -29.11 -4.83 -10.05
N ILE A 41 -28.11 -5.48 -9.45
CA ILE A 41 -27.49 -5.04 -8.19
C ILE A 41 -26.26 -4.22 -8.54
N ALA A 42 -26.34 -2.91 -8.37
CA ALA A 42 -25.22 -1.99 -8.55
C ALA A 42 -24.61 -1.62 -7.19
N TRP A 43 -23.28 -1.51 -7.15
CA TRP A 43 -22.52 -1.03 -6.00
C TRP A 43 -21.92 0.33 -6.33
N ASP A 44 -21.67 1.13 -5.30
CA ASP A 44 -20.84 2.33 -5.46
C ASP A 44 -19.37 1.92 -5.62
N HIS A 45 -18.88 1.99 -6.86
CA HIS A 45 -17.50 1.68 -7.22
C HIS A 45 -16.59 2.93 -7.22
N SER A 46 -16.99 4.02 -6.55
CA SER A 46 -16.19 5.24 -6.48
C SER A 46 -14.85 5.06 -5.76
N GLN A 47 -14.78 4.13 -4.81
CA GLN A 47 -13.54 3.80 -4.11
C GLN A 47 -12.70 2.78 -4.89
N ILE A 48 -11.43 3.11 -5.09
CA ILE A 48 -10.45 2.28 -5.79
C ILE A 48 -9.52 1.65 -4.74
N TRP A 49 -9.13 0.40 -4.99
CA TRP A 49 -8.21 -0.38 -4.15
C TRP A 49 -6.97 -0.75 -4.95
N ASP A 50 -5.84 -0.89 -4.26
CA ASP A 50 -4.59 -1.31 -4.90
C ASP A 50 -4.71 -2.73 -5.45
N VAL A 51 -4.40 -2.87 -6.75
CA VAL A 51 -4.37 -4.14 -7.46
C VAL A 51 -2.92 -4.46 -7.77
N PRO A 52 -2.39 -5.62 -7.35
CA PRO A 52 -1.03 -6.03 -7.67
C PRO A 52 -0.79 -6.01 -9.19
N LYS A 53 0.23 -5.27 -9.60
CA LYS A 53 0.69 -5.14 -10.97
C LYS A 53 1.74 -6.21 -11.28
N PRO A 54 1.98 -6.53 -12.57
CA PRO A 54 3.03 -7.48 -12.96
C PRO A 54 4.42 -7.14 -12.39
N GLU A 55 4.73 -5.85 -12.22
CA GLU A 55 5.98 -5.34 -11.64
C GLU A 55 6.12 -5.60 -10.13
N ASP A 56 5.01 -5.86 -9.42
CA ASP A 56 5.02 -6.19 -7.99
C ASP A 56 5.45 -7.65 -7.74
N PHE A 57 5.54 -8.47 -8.80
CA PHE A 57 5.98 -9.85 -8.71
C PHE A 57 7.50 -9.96 -8.95
N PRO A 58 8.21 -10.80 -8.17
CA PRO A 58 9.65 -10.92 -8.28
C PRO A 58 10.06 -11.40 -9.68
N THR A 59 10.80 -10.56 -10.40
CA THR A 59 11.34 -10.84 -11.73
C THR A 59 12.82 -11.19 -11.61
N GLY A 60 13.14 -12.45 -11.29
CA GLY A 60 14.53 -12.92 -11.25
C GLY A 60 14.77 -14.13 -10.35
N SER A 61 15.72 -14.98 -10.76
CA SER A 61 16.25 -16.09 -9.96
C SER A 61 17.36 -15.56 -9.05
N GLY A 62 17.08 -15.37 -7.77
CA GLY A 62 18.09 -15.20 -6.72
C GLY A 62 18.79 -13.84 -6.70
N GLY A 63 18.59 -13.09 -5.61
CA GLY A 63 19.53 -12.07 -5.17
C GLY A 63 19.22 -10.62 -5.55
N SER A 64 18.03 -10.11 -5.21
CA SER A 64 17.85 -8.64 -5.08
C SER A 64 18.12 -8.14 -3.65
N GLY A 65 18.92 -8.87 -2.85
CA GLY A 65 19.25 -8.46 -1.48
C GLY A 65 20.05 -7.16 -1.39
N ALA A 66 20.64 -6.73 -2.51
CA ALA A 66 21.45 -5.53 -2.60
C ALA A 66 20.62 -4.25 -2.77
N ALA A 67 19.55 -4.27 -3.57
CA ALA A 67 18.76 -3.07 -3.88
C ALA A 67 17.38 -3.12 -3.23
N THR A 68 16.92 -2.02 -2.65
CA THR A 68 15.59 -1.92 -2.06
C THR A 68 14.97 -0.57 -2.35
N VAL A 69 13.74 -0.61 -2.89
CA VAL A 69 12.90 0.56 -3.09
C VAL A 69 12.01 0.78 -1.86
N TYR A 70 12.02 2.00 -1.35
CA TYR A 70 11.15 2.50 -0.30
C TYR A 70 10.13 3.47 -0.89
N ASN A 71 8.86 3.19 -0.63
CA ASN A 71 7.73 4.04 -1.03
C ASN A 71 7.39 4.96 0.15
N ILE A 72 7.71 6.24 0.04
CA ILE A 72 7.44 7.25 1.07
C ILE A 72 6.10 7.93 0.75
N ASP A 73 5.07 7.67 1.55
CA ASP A 73 3.76 8.32 1.43
C ASP A 73 3.56 9.36 2.54
N VAL A 74 3.31 10.61 2.18
CA VAL A 74 3.09 11.70 3.15
C VAL A 74 1.61 12.05 3.34
N ASN A 75 0.69 11.22 2.86
CA ASN A 75 -0.75 11.39 3.12
C ASN A 75 -1.06 11.36 4.63
N PRO A 76 -2.13 12.06 5.11
CA PRO A 76 -2.45 12.13 6.54
C PRO A 76 -2.67 10.78 7.24
N GLU A 77 -3.13 9.77 6.50
CA GLU A 77 -3.37 8.41 7.00
C GLU A 77 -2.10 7.56 7.05
N SER A 78 -1.00 8.03 6.46
CA SER A 78 0.26 7.31 6.34
C SER A 78 1.11 7.43 7.62
N PRO A 79 1.79 6.34 8.05
CA PRO A 79 2.73 6.43 9.17
C PRO A 79 3.90 7.37 8.88
N GLU A 80 4.25 7.65 7.62
CA GLU A 80 5.30 8.60 7.25
C GLU A 80 4.83 10.08 7.23
N HIS A 81 3.58 10.38 7.58
CA HIS A 81 3.06 11.76 7.60
C HIS A 81 3.89 12.71 8.49
N TYR A 82 4.58 12.19 9.51
CA TYR A 82 5.47 12.99 10.37
C TYR A 82 6.58 13.71 9.57
N LEU A 83 6.95 13.22 8.39
CA LEU A 83 7.94 13.85 7.51
C LEU A 83 7.49 15.25 7.05
N MET A 84 6.19 15.54 7.05
CA MET A 84 5.65 16.88 6.77
C MET A 84 6.13 17.93 7.77
N GLY A 85 6.60 17.53 8.95
CA GLY A 85 7.21 18.41 9.93
C GLY A 85 8.62 18.89 9.57
N HIS A 86 9.32 18.20 8.67
CA HIS A 86 10.68 18.57 8.25
C HIS A 86 10.64 19.57 7.08
N CYS A 87 10.29 20.82 7.42
CA CYS A 87 10.13 21.91 6.47
C CYS A 87 11.31 22.90 6.56
N ILE A 88 11.99 23.14 5.45
CA ILE A 88 13.12 24.07 5.33
C ILE A 88 12.81 25.01 4.16
N ASP A 89 12.81 26.32 4.42
CA ASP A 89 12.46 27.35 3.44
C ASP A 89 11.11 27.11 2.73
N GLY A 90 10.12 26.61 3.47
CA GLY A 90 8.78 26.33 2.94
C GLY A 90 8.67 25.06 2.09
N ARG A 91 9.75 24.28 1.97
CA ARG A 91 9.79 22.99 1.27
C ARG A 91 9.90 21.86 2.28
N VAL A 92 9.06 20.84 2.12
CA VAL A 92 9.20 19.60 2.89
C VAL A 92 10.33 18.81 2.26
N LEU A 93 11.44 18.67 2.98
CA LEU A 93 12.59 17.91 2.53
C LEU A 93 12.61 16.55 3.23
N TYR A 94 12.98 15.50 2.52
CA TYR A 94 13.31 14.25 3.18
C TYR A 94 14.54 14.47 4.06
N PRO A 95 14.50 14.11 5.36
CA PRO A 95 15.61 14.38 6.27
C PRO A 95 16.90 13.69 5.84
N ALA A 96 18.03 14.37 6.02
CA ALA A 96 19.37 13.79 5.84
C ALA A 96 19.55 12.49 6.64
N THR A 97 19.06 12.50 7.88
CA THR A 97 19.05 11.34 8.78
C THR A 97 18.14 10.21 8.28
N GLY A 98 17.11 10.53 7.49
CA GLY A 98 16.24 9.53 6.87
C GLY A 98 17.02 8.63 5.92
N TYR A 99 17.93 9.18 5.10
CA TYR A 99 18.77 8.38 4.20
C TYR A 99 19.61 7.35 4.97
N LEU A 100 20.20 7.76 6.09
CA LEU A 100 20.96 6.87 6.96
C LEU A 100 20.08 5.75 7.52
N VAL A 101 18.85 6.05 7.95
CA VAL A 101 17.91 5.04 8.45
C VAL A 101 17.52 4.05 7.35
N LEU A 102 17.32 4.50 6.10
CA LEU A 102 17.03 3.61 4.97
C LEU A 102 18.23 2.69 4.66
N ALA A 103 19.45 3.24 4.66
CA ALA A 103 20.68 2.45 4.50
C ALA A 103 20.82 1.38 5.59
N TRP A 104 20.62 1.76 6.86
CA TRP A 104 20.67 0.85 8.00
C TRP A 104 19.62 -0.26 7.91
N ARG A 105 18.36 0.09 7.61
CA ARG A 105 17.29 -0.90 7.42
C ARG A 105 17.60 -1.87 6.30
N THR A 106 18.19 -1.37 5.22
CA THR A 106 18.59 -2.22 4.09
C THR A 106 19.68 -3.19 4.50
N LEU A 107 20.68 -2.73 5.28
CA LEU A 107 21.75 -3.58 5.79
C LEU A 107 21.20 -4.65 6.75
N ALA A 108 20.37 -4.26 7.71
CA ALA A 108 19.71 -5.18 8.64
C ALA A 108 18.93 -6.27 7.92
N ARG A 109 18.12 -5.89 6.91
CA ARG A 109 17.39 -6.86 6.07
C ARG A 109 18.34 -7.79 5.33
N SER A 110 19.43 -7.27 4.75
CA SER A 110 20.39 -8.10 4.01
C SER A 110 21.07 -9.15 4.90
N LEU A 111 21.22 -8.84 6.20
CA LEU A 111 21.79 -9.74 7.22
C LEU A 111 20.73 -10.59 7.93
N GLY A 112 19.44 -10.42 7.64
CA GLY A 112 18.35 -11.15 8.30
C GLY A 112 18.15 -10.76 9.77
N THR A 113 18.50 -9.54 10.17
CA THR A 113 18.37 -9.01 11.53
C THR A 113 17.49 -7.74 11.54
N THR A 114 17.26 -7.20 12.74
CA THR A 114 16.52 -5.97 12.97
C THR A 114 17.48 -4.81 13.23
N ILE A 115 17.02 -3.57 13.07
CA ILE A 115 17.89 -2.40 13.31
C ILE A 115 18.26 -2.30 14.79
N GLU A 116 17.39 -2.75 15.68
CA GLU A 116 17.57 -2.75 17.13
C GLU A 116 18.74 -3.65 17.60
N GLU A 117 19.03 -4.70 16.84
CA GLU A 117 20.08 -5.69 17.12
C GLU A 117 21.37 -5.43 16.35
N LEU A 118 21.37 -4.47 15.42
CA LEU A 118 22.48 -4.21 14.50
C LEU A 118 23.13 -2.86 14.77
N PRO A 119 24.14 -2.77 15.66
CA PRO A 119 24.93 -1.55 15.77
C PRO A 119 25.71 -1.33 14.47
N ILE A 120 25.74 -0.09 13.98
CA ILE A 120 26.41 0.28 12.74
C ILE A 120 27.32 1.49 12.92
N VAL A 121 28.27 1.62 12.01
CA VAL A 121 29.10 2.81 11.83
C VAL A 121 28.92 3.27 10.39
N PHE A 122 28.68 4.56 10.22
CA PHE A 122 28.69 5.22 8.93
C PHE A 122 30.02 5.94 8.77
N GLU A 123 30.70 5.71 7.65
CA GLU A 123 31.96 6.36 7.30
C GLU A 123 31.80 7.04 5.94
N ASP A 124 32.44 8.20 5.77
CA ASP A 124 32.52 8.96 4.51
C ASP A 124 31.18 9.22 3.80
N VAL A 125 30.10 9.40 4.57
CA VAL A 125 28.77 9.65 4.00
C VAL A 125 28.69 11.03 3.36
N THR A 126 28.31 11.06 2.09
CA THR A 126 28.03 12.28 1.34
C THR A 126 26.59 12.30 0.88
N ILE A 127 25.87 13.38 1.20
CA ILE A 127 24.50 13.61 0.69
C ILE A 127 24.60 14.60 -0.46
N HIS A 128 24.37 14.12 -1.67
CA HIS A 128 24.52 14.93 -2.89
C HIS A 128 23.37 15.93 -3.07
N GLN A 129 22.14 15.49 -2.81
CA GLN A 129 20.95 16.30 -3.01
C GLN A 129 19.86 15.92 -2.01
N ALA A 130 19.18 16.92 -1.46
CA ALA A 130 17.97 16.70 -0.66
C ALA A 130 16.77 16.38 -1.57
N THR A 131 15.94 15.43 -1.16
CA THR A 131 14.70 15.07 -1.85
C THR A 131 13.58 15.98 -1.36
N ILE A 132 12.91 16.68 -2.28
CA ILE A 132 11.70 17.44 -1.95
C ILE A 132 10.53 16.48 -1.97
N LEU A 133 9.81 16.36 -0.86
CA LEU A 133 8.60 15.55 -0.78
C LEU A 133 7.40 16.36 -1.30
N PRO A 134 6.59 15.80 -2.23
CA PRO A 134 5.38 16.45 -2.69
C PRO A 134 4.34 16.48 -1.57
N LYS A 135 3.41 17.44 -1.58
CA LYS A 135 2.36 17.54 -0.55
C LYS A 135 1.36 16.37 -0.53
N LYS A 136 1.33 15.59 -1.61
CA LYS A 136 0.48 14.42 -1.81
C LYS A 136 1.19 13.45 -2.73
N GLY A 137 0.91 12.16 -2.57
CA GLY A 137 1.45 11.10 -3.41
C GLY A 137 2.72 10.49 -2.87
N LEU A 138 3.27 9.58 -3.67
CA LEU A 138 4.33 8.67 -3.27
C LEU A 138 5.68 9.17 -3.80
N THR A 139 6.72 9.13 -2.97
CA THR A 139 8.11 9.34 -3.40
C THR A 139 8.89 8.04 -3.26
N GLN A 140 9.53 7.58 -4.33
CA GLN A 140 10.37 6.39 -4.29
C GLN A 140 11.83 6.74 -4.01
N LEU A 141 12.43 6.04 -3.05
CA LEU A 141 13.85 6.10 -2.73
C LEU A 141 14.42 4.69 -2.80
N GLU A 142 15.39 4.46 -3.67
CA GLU A 142 16.09 3.18 -3.77
C GLU A 142 17.40 3.26 -2.99
N VAL A 143 17.71 2.23 -2.22
CA VAL A 143 18.99 2.04 -1.55
C VAL A 143 19.67 0.81 -2.11
N ARG A 144 20.94 0.92 -2.45
CA ARG A 144 21.77 -0.18 -2.93
C ARG A 144 22.93 -0.44 -1.99
N LEU A 145 23.16 -1.70 -1.67
CA LEU A 145 24.29 -2.18 -0.90
C LEU A 145 25.25 -2.95 -1.78
N MET A 146 26.54 -2.75 -1.54
CA MET A 146 27.62 -3.51 -2.16
C MET A 146 28.38 -4.26 -1.05
N PRO A 147 27.96 -5.49 -0.67
CA PRO A 147 28.51 -6.17 0.50
C PRO A 147 30.01 -6.45 0.43
N ALA A 148 30.54 -6.65 -0.78
CA ALA A 148 31.96 -6.92 -0.99
C ALA A 148 32.85 -5.70 -0.69
N SER A 149 32.36 -4.49 -0.96
CA SER A 149 33.11 -3.24 -0.75
C SER A 149 32.62 -2.45 0.48
N GLN A 150 31.57 -2.91 1.15
CA GLN A 150 30.90 -2.22 2.26
C GLN A 150 30.39 -0.81 1.90
N CYS A 151 30.13 -0.57 0.61
CA CYS A 151 29.59 0.70 0.11
C CYS A 151 28.06 0.64 0.01
N PHE A 152 27.43 1.81 0.05
CA PHE A 152 26.01 1.99 -0.25
C PHE A 152 25.75 3.27 -1.04
N GLU A 153 24.67 3.28 -1.82
CA GLU A 153 24.16 4.46 -2.55
C GLU A 153 22.63 4.54 -2.49
#